data_AF-A0A8T6LVZ1-F1
#
_entry.id   AF-A0A8T6LVZ1-F1
#
_cell.length_a   1.000
_cell.length_b   1.000
_cell.length_c   1.000
_cell.angle_alpha   90.00
_cell.angle_beta   90.00
_cell.angle_gamma   90.00
#
_symmetry.space_group_name_H-M   'P 1'
#
loop_
_entity.id
_entity.type
_entity.pdbx_description
1 polymer ?
#
loop_
_entity_poly.entity_id
_entity_poly.type
_entity_poly.pdbx_seq_one_letter_code
_entity_poly.pdbx_strand_id
1 'polypeptide(L)'
;MSKPSDSASTLLLGTGMGCFLITGIGLIQGRMEFNTLTVGWLFPIIGVLLLVLSKSIVSGSGPLAGTFPDEDDEMLAERVRSEIETTAKDASVGSAWAELEAAVLESELNEEE
;
A
#
# COMPACT_ATOMS: atom_id res chain seq x y z
N MET A 1 -14.13 -7.63 5.79
CA MET A 1 -12.82 -8.18 6.22
C MET A 1 -12.05 -7.04 6.91
N SER A 2 -10.95 -7.27 7.64
CA SER A 2 -10.14 -6.15 8.19
C SER A 2 -9.36 -5.49 7.06
N LYS A 3 -9.36 -4.16 6.99
CA LYS A 3 -8.67 -3.42 5.95
C LYS A 3 -7.15 -3.65 6.03
N PRO A 4 -6.42 -3.58 4.90
CA PRO A 4 -4.96 -3.69 4.91
C PRO A 4 -4.28 -2.65 5.82
N SER A 5 -4.83 -1.43 5.86
CA SER A 5 -4.44 -0.31 6.75
C SER A 5 -4.55 -0.68 8.24
N ASP A 6 -5.65 -1.31 8.65
CA ASP A 6 -5.90 -1.73 10.04
C ASP A 6 -4.93 -2.81 10.50
N SER A 7 -4.61 -3.75 9.61
CA SER A 7 -3.68 -4.84 9.93
C SER A 7 -2.25 -4.32 10.08
N ALA A 8 -1.80 -3.47 9.16
CA ALA A 8 -0.48 -2.85 9.21
C ALA A 8 -0.30 -1.93 10.42
N SER A 9 -1.31 -1.10 10.72
CA SER A 9 -1.28 -0.20 11.86
C SER A 9 -1.21 -0.95 13.19
N THR A 10 -1.98 -2.03 13.34
CA THR A 10 -1.99 -2.88 14.54
C THR A 10 -0.62 -3.55 14.77
N LEU A 11 0.02 -4.04 13.70
CA LEU A 11 1.36 -4.63 13.75
C LEU A 11 2.41 -3.61 14.21
N LEU A 12 2.37 -2.39 13.64
CA LEU A 12 3.29 -1.31 14.01
C LEU A 12 3.07 -0.84 15.44
N LEU A 13 1.80 -0.73 15.88
CA LEU A 13 1.44 -0.33 17.23
C LEU A 13 1.93 -1.37 18.25
N GLY A 14 1.68 -2.65 18.00
CA GLY A 14 2.15 -3.75 18.85
C GLY A 14 3.68 -3.80 18.94
N THR A 15 4.36 -3.65 17.81
CA THR A 15 5.84 -3.63 17.78
C THR A 15 6.40 -2.40 18.51
N GLY A 16 5.80 -1.23 18.31
CA GLY A 16 6.17 0.00 19.01
C GLY A 16 6.01 -0.13 20.54
N MET A 17 4.88 -0.68 21.00
CA MET A 17 4.67 -1.00 22.42
C MET A 17 5.70 -2.00 22.95
N GLY A 18 6.04 -3.02 22.16
CA GLY A 18 7.10 -3.98 22.50
C GLY A 18 8.46 -3.31 22.74
N CYS A 19 8.83 -2.34 21.90
CA CYS A 19 10.07 -1.56 22.09
C CYS A 19 10.06 -0.80 23.43
N PHE A 20 8.95 -0.19 23.82
CA PHE A 20 8.83 0.46 25.14
C PHE A 20 8.91 -0.53 26.29
N LEU A 21 8.32 -1.73 26.13
CA LEU A 21 8.40 -2.79 27.14
C LEU A 21 9.85 -3.24 27.37
N ILE A 22 10.59 -3.51 26.29
CA ILE A 22 12.02 -3.86 26.37
C ILE A 22 12.81 -2.74 27.06
N THR A 23 12.48 -1.49 26.74
CA THR A 23 13.11 -0.31 27.35
C THR A 23 12.84 -0.27 28.87
N GLY A 24 11.58 -0.45 29.28
CA GLY A 24 11.21 -0.49 30.70
C GLY A 24 11.90 -1.63 31.46
N ILE A 25 11.93 -2.83 30.87
CA ILE A 25 12.63 -3.98 31.46
C ILE A 25 14.13 -3.72 31.59
N GLY A 26 14.76 -3.11 30.57
CA GLY A 26 16.19 -2.78 30.61
C GLY A 26 16.55 -1.75 31.68
N LEU A 27 15.68 -0.77 31.94
CA LEU A 27 15.82 0.18 33.04
C LEU A 27 15.69 -0.51 34.40
N ILE A 28 14.68 -1.37 34.57
CA ILE A 28 14.46 -2.12 35.83
C ILE A 28 15.64 -3.04 36.15
N GLN A 29 16.24 -3.67 35.14
CA GLN A 29 17.39 -4.55 35.31
C GLN A 29 18.72 -3.79 35.52
N GLY A 30 18.71 -2.45 35.52
CA GLY A 30 19.93 -1.64 35.63
C GLY A 30 20.86 -1.76 34.43
N ARG A 31 20.37 -2.28 33.29
CA ARG A 31 21.13 -2.41 32.03
C ARG A 31 21.13 -1.12 31.21
N MET A 32 20.21 -0.21 31.53
CA MET A 32 20.18 1.15 31.02
C MET A 32 20.17 2.12 32.19
N GLU A 33 20.99 3.15 32.09
CA GLU A 33 21.04 4.25 33.05
C GLU A 33 20.81 5.57 32.31
N PHE A 34 20.33 6.58 33.03
CA PHE A 34 20.12 7.91 32.46
C PHE A 34 21.43 8.69 32.24
N ASN A 35 22.50 8.31 32.96
CA ASN A 35 23.80 8.96 32.86
C ASN A 35 24.69 8.40 31.74
N THR A 36 24.32 7.26 31.16
CA THR A 36 25.11 6.60 30.12
C THR A 36 24.27 6.36 28.87
N LEU A 37 24.76 6.87 27.73
CA LEU A 37 24.17 6.62 26.42
C LEU A 37 24.58 5.21 25.95
N THR A 38 23.74 4.23 26.29
CA THR A 38 23.85 2.86 25.82
C THR A 38 23.00 2.63 24.56
N VAL A 39 23.31 1.57 23.80
CA VAL A 39 22.54 1.14 22.61
C VAL A 39 21.05 0.92 22.92
N GLY A 40 20.72 0.63 24.17
CA GLY A 40 19.33 0.45 24.62
C GLY A 40 18.44 1.69 24.39
N TRP A 41 19.01 2.90 24.33
CA TRP A 41 18.27 4.13 24.03
C TRP A 41 17.75 4.22 22.60
N LEU A 42 18.16 3.33 21.69
CA LEU A 42 17.57 3.24 20.35
C LEU A 42 16.16 2.66 20.37
N PHE A 43 15.86 1.74 21.29
CA PHE A 43 14.53 1.11 21.39
C PHE A 43 13.38 2.12 21.60
N PRO A 44 13.45 3.09 22.54
CA PRO A 44 12.38 4.06 22.70
C PRO A 44 12.24 4.98 21.48
N ILE A 45 13.34 5.36 20.81
CA ILE A 45 13.31 6.19 19.60
C ILE A 45 12.59 5.45 18.47
N ILE A 46 12.95 4.19 18.23
CA ILE A 46 12.30 3.32 17.25
C ILE A 46 10.83 3.11 17.65
N GLY A 47 10.54 2.90 18.93
CA GLY A 47 9.18 2.77 19.45
C GLY A 47 8.30 3.97 19.12
N VAL A 48 8.79 5.20 19.35
CA VAL A 48 8.07 6.43 18.96
C VAL A 48 7.84 6.47 17.46
N LEU A 49 8.86 6.16 16.65
CA LEU A 49 8.76 6.17 15.19
C LEU A 49 7.65 5.21 14.72
N LEU A 50 7.61 3.98 15.24
CA LEU A 50 6.61 2.98 14.88
C LEU A 50 5.19 3.41 15.27
N LEU A 51 5.01 4.05 16.43
CA LEU A 51 3.70 4.59 16.84
C LEU A 51 3.24 5.74 15.93
N VAL A 52 4.15 6.63 15.54
CA VAL A 52 3.83 7.74 14.62
C VAL A 52 3.44 7.19 13.25
N LEU A 53 4.19 6.20 12.73
CA LEU A 53 3.88 5.56 11.46
C LEU A 53 2.55 4.80 11.51
N SER A 54 2.29 4.07 12.60
CA SER A 54 1.00 3.41 12.82
C SER A 54 -0.16 4.40 12.72
N LYS A 55 -0.06 5.54 13.42
CA LYS A 55 -1.09 6.58 13.40
C LYS A 55 -1.25 7.23 12.02
N SER A 56 -0.15 7.42 11.28
CA SER A 56 -0.16 7.99 9.93
C SER A 56 -0.84 7.09 8.90
N ILE A 57 -0.72 5.76 9.04
CA ILE A 57 -1.41 4.79 8.18
C ILE A 57 -2.93 4.85 8.43
N VAL A 58 -3.36 4.87 9.70
CA VAL A 58 -4.79 4.96 10.06
C VAL A 58 -5.40 6.28 9.60
N SER A 59 -4.64 7.38 9.62
CA SER A 59 -5.16 8.69 9.19
C SER A 59 -5.19 8.86 7.67
N GLY A 60 -4.81 7.84 6.89
CA GLY A 60 -4.76 7.89 5.41
C GLY A 60 -3.84 8.99 4.87
N SER A 61 -2.98 9.55 5.72
CA SER A 61 -2.21 10.76 5.45
C SER A 61 -0.75 10.50 5.78
N GLY A 62 0.04 10.24 4.74
CA GLY A 62 1.47 9.98 4.86
C GLY A 62 2.05 9.25 3.65
N PRO A 63 3.38 9.08 3.60
CA PRO A 63 4.07 8.44 2.48
C PRO A 63 3.69 6.96 2.31
N LEU A 64 3.18 6.31 3.37
CA LEU A 64 2.78 4.90 3.36
C LEU A 64 1.30 4.68 2.99
N ALA A 65 0.51 5.74 2.83
CA ALA A 65 -0.91 5.63 2.48
C ALA A 65 -1.12 4.99 1.10
N GLY A 66 -0.17 5.16 0.18
CA GLY A 66 -0.20 4.48 -1.12
C GLY A 66 0.15 2.99 -1.06
N THR A 67 0.84 2.53 -0.01
CA THR A 67 1.24 1.11 0.16
C THR A 67 0.23 0.32 0.97
N PHE A 68 -0.44 0.97 1.93
CA PHE A 68 -1.51 0.38 2.73
C PHE A 68 -2.78 1.23 2.57
N PRO A 69 -3.53 1.04 1.47
CA PRO A 69 -4.77 1.77 1.23
C PRO A 69 -5.78 1.49 2.33
N ASP A 70 -6.51 2.54 2.72
CA ASP A 70 -7.71 2.41 3.55
C ASP A 70 -8.93 2.13 2.68
N GLU A 71 -8.86 1.07 1.86
CA GLU A 71 -9.95 0.65 0.98
C GLU A 71 -10.79 -0.45 1.63
N ASP A 72 -12.11 -0.29 1.53
CA ASP A 72 -13.09 -1.28 1.94
C ASP A 72 -13.31 -2.30 0.81
N ASP A 73 -13.84 -3.50 1.14
CA ASP A 73 -14.05 -4.60 0.20
C ASP A 73 -14.87 -4.16 -1.04
N GLU A 74 -15.82 -3.24 -0.87
CA GLU A 74 -16.66 -2.69 -1.94
C GLU A 74 -15.90 -1.71 -2.85
N MET A 75 -15.01 -0.88 -2.28
CA MET A 75 -14.14 0.00 -3.07
C MET A 75 -13.13 -0.81 -3.88
N LEU A 76 -12.61 -1.88 -3.29
CA LEU A 76 -11.68 -2.78 -3.95
C LEU A 76 -12.35 -3.54 -5.09
N ALA A 77 -13.58 -4.01 -4.89
CA ALA A 77 -14.37 -4.65 -5.94
C ALA A 77 -14.72 -3.68 -7.09
N GLU A 78 -15.10 -2.45 -6.77
CA GLU A 78 -15.41 -1.42 -7.77
C GLU A 78 -14.19 -1.06 -8.61
N ARG A 79 -13.02 -0.88 -7.97
CA ARG A 79 -11.77 -0.63 -8.67
C ARG A 79 -11.42 -1.78 -9.62
N VAL A 80 -11.46 -3.03 -9.14
CA VAL A 80 -11.16 -4.21 -9.98
C VAL A 80 -12.15 -4.32 -11.14
N ARG A 81 -13.44 -4.06 -10.89
CA ARG A 81 -14.47 -4.07 -11.92
C ARG A 81 -14.19 -3.02 -12.99
N SER A 82 -13.85 -1.80 -12.59
CA SER A 82 -13.48 -0.70 -13.49
C SER A 82 -12.23 -1.00 -14.32
N GLU A 83 -11.22 -1.65 -13.72
CA GLU A 83 -10.02 -2.10 -14.43
C GLU A 83 -10.36 -3.16 -15.50
N ILE A 84 -11.23 -4.12 -15.18
CA ILE A 84 -11.68 -5.14 -16.15
C ILE A 84 -12.51 -4.51 -17.26
N GLU A 85 -13.43 -3.61 -16.93
CA GLU A 85 -14.28 -2.93 -17.92
C GLU A 85 -13.45 -2.06 -18.87
N THR A 86 -12.45 -1.33 -18.34
CA THR A 86 -11.51 -0.56 -19.14
C THR A 86 -10.71 -1.46 -20.08
N THR A 87 -10.17 -2.56 -19.57
CA THR A 87 -9.41 -3.53 -20.39
C THR A 87 -10.27 -4.14 -21.49
N ALA A 88 -11.52 -4.50 -21.17
CA ALA A 88 -12.47 -5.05 -22.14
C ALA A 88 -12.84 -4.04 -23.23
N LYS A 89 -13.02 -2.77 -22.85
CA LYS A 89 -13.28 -1.68 -23.79
C LYS A 89 -12.07 -1.38 -24.69
N ASP A 90 -10.87 -1.39 -24.14
CA ASP A 90 -9.65 -1.18 -24.92
C ASP A 90 -9.44 -2.30 -25.94
N ALA A 91 -9.73 -3.55 -25.56
CA ALA A 91 -9.70 -4.69 -26.48
C ALA A 91 -10.73 -4.58 -27.61
N SER A 92 -11.96 -4.13 -27.32
CA SER A 92 -13.01 -4.00 -28.33
C SER A 92 -12.72 -2.87 -29.33
N VAL A 93 -12.18 -1.75 -28.86
CA VAL A 93 -11.69 -0.67 -29.74
C VAL A 93 -10.57 -1.19 -30.62
N GLY A 94 -9.59 -1.92 -30.07
CA GLY A 94 -8.53 -2.56 -30.86
C GLY A 94 -9.04 -3.47 -31.97
N SER A 95 -10.05 -4.31 -31.68
CA SER A 95 -10.66 -5.17 -32.71
C SER A 95 -11.39 -4.38 -33.80
N ALA A 96 -12.07 -3.29 -33.45
CA ALA A 96 -12.75 -2.45 -34.43
C ALA A 96 -11.76 -1.71 -35.35
N TRP A 97 -10.61 -1.29 -34.82
CA TRP A 97 -9.53 -0.74 -35.64
C TRP A 97 -8.95 -1.78 -36.60
N ALA A 98 -8.76 -3.03 -36.15
CA ALA A 98 -8.24 -4.10 -37.00
C ALA A 98 -9.21 -4.46 -38.14
N GLU A 99 -10.52 -4.48 -37.87
CA GLU A 99 -11.54 -4.71 -38.91
C GLU A 99 -11.57 -3.56 -39.92
N LEU A 100 -11.44 -2.32 -39.45
CA LEU A 100 -11.41 -1.15 -40.32
C LEU A 100 -10.14 -1.09 -41.18
N GLU A 101 -8.98 -1.47 -40.62
CA GLU A 101 -7.72 -1.61 -41.36
C GLU A 101 -7.81 -2.70 -42.44
N ALA A 102 -8.41 -3.86 -42.10
CA ALA A 102 -8.64 -4.93 -43.06
C ALA A 102 -9.55 -4.50 -44.22
N ALA A 103 -10.65 -3.79 -43.93
CA ALA A 103 -11.57 -3.27 -44.94
C ALA A 103 -10.91 -2.23 -45.86
N VAL A 104 -10.05 -1.36 -45.32
CA VAL A 104 -9.28 -0.40 -46.11
C VAL A 104 -8.29 -1.12 -47.04
N LEU A 105 -7.55 -2.10 -46.51
CA LEU A 105 -6.61 -2.92 -47.30
C LEU A 105 -7.31 -3.66 -48.45
N GLU A 106 -8.50 -4.22 -48.18
CA GLU A 106 -9.31 -4.87 -49.22
C GLU A 106 -9.78 -3.88 -50.29
N SER A 107 -10.14 -2.66 -49.91
CA SER A 107 -10.54 -1.61 -50.86
C SER A 107 -9.38 -1.12 -51.73
N GLU A 108 -8.18 -0.97 -51.18
CA GLU A 108 -6.98 -0.58 -51.95
C GLU A 108 -6.58 -1.67 -52.95
N LEU A 109 -6.62 -2.96 -52.55
CA LEU A 109 -6.35 -4.09 -53.44
C LEU A 109 -7.32 -4.17 -54.62
N ASN A 110 -8.60 -3.88 -54.38
CA ASN A 110 -9.64 -3.90 -55.42
C ASN A 110 -9.60 -2.67 -56.33
N GLU A 111 -8.95 -1.57 -55.94
CA GLU A 111 -8.69 -0.41 -56.81
C GLU A 111 -7.42 -0.57 -57.67
N GLU A 112 -6.50 -1.47 -57.30
CA GLU A 112 -5.29 -1.79 -58.08
C GLU A 112 -5.49 -2.89 -59.15
N GLU A 113 -6.64 -3.61 -59.17
CA GLU A 113 -7.07 -4.52 -60.25
C GLU A 113 -7.89 -3.82 -61.36
#